data_AF-C5F266-F1
#
_entry.id   AF-C5F266-F1
#
_cell.length_a   1.000
_cell.length_b   1.000
_cell.length_c   1.000
_cell.angle_alpha   90.00
_cell.angle_beta   90.00
_cell.angle_gamma   90.00
#
_symmetry.space_group_name_H-M   'P 1'
#
loop_
_entity.id
_entity.type
_entity.pdbx_description
1 polymer ?
#
loop_
_entity_poly.entity_id
_entity_poly.type
_entity_poly.pdbx_seq_one_letter_code
_entity_poly.pdbx_strand_id
1 'polypeptide(L)'
;MKVELLEPYIQISIEKESRFLKRAVDFAYKHFSKAYRLSSSVLILDDGERYKKDYFLNWAYHVAMQEENKKHSPNFQTIIDSSHLPIRIKMVENKAVLEHIIVSLQILHTSSLNTQVCLRLNRPNRLAKRYLQSLFQNFLISYTKQEIFLDSSSPYFWEKLVSMLSQKIIYNIVLDFDYETFKTNNTFECFGEYTTKEERLLKKSYKILGCNDDDDFENVKNRYIELAKIYHPDNVYGQDQKIIEGYAEKFRIIKEAYENIKSNFKCYIRS
;
A
#
# COMPACT_ATOMS: atom_id res chain seq x y z
N MET A 1 -30.12 2.03 10.59
CA MET A 1 -29.95 0.58 10.93
C MET A 1 -30.17 -0.30 9.68
N LYS A 2 -29.56 -1.49 9.56
CA LYS A 2 -29.79 -2.43 8.42
C LYS A 2 -29.76 -3.90 8.85
N VAL A 3 -30.67 -4.72 8.32
CA VAL A 3 -30.69 -6.20 8.49
C VAL A 3 -30.36 -6.85 7.15
N GLU A 4 -29.38 -7.76 7.14
CA GLU A 4 -28.88 -8.47 5.97
C GLU A 4 -28.80 -9.97 6.24
N LEU A 5 -29.15 -10.78 5.25
CA LEU A 5 -28.90 -12.21 5.26
C LEU A 5 -27.53 -12.47 4.62
N LEU A 6 -26.58 -13.02 5.37
CA LEU A 6 -25.21 -13.32 4.93
C LEU A 6 -24.88 -14.76 5.33
N GLU A 7 -25.35 -15.75 4.57
CA GLU A 7 -25.08 -17.17 4.87
C GLU A 7 -23.57 -17.37 5.15
N PRO A 8 -23.19 -17.93 6.32
CA PRO A 8 -23.99 -18.77 7.21
C PRO A 8 -24.66 -18.07 8.42
N TYR A 9 -24.84 -16.74 8.44
CA TYR A 9 -25.46 -16.01 9.56
C TYR A 9 -26.35 -14.84 9.14
N ILE A 10 -27.23 -14.38 10.02
CA ILE A 10 -28.01 -13.15 9.82
C ILE A 10 -27.24 -11.99 10.45
N GLN A 11 -27.00 -10.91 9.70
CA GLN A 11 -26.31 -9.73 10.21
C GLN A 11 -27.28 -8.57 10.46
N ILE A 12 -27.24 -8.03 11.68
CA ILE A 12 -27.97 -6.82 12.05
C ILE A 12 -26.94 -5.72 12.32
N SER A 13 -26.83 -4.78 11.40
CA SER A 13 -25.96 -3.60 11.52
C SER A 13 -26.71 -2.48 12.24
N ILE A 14 -26.30 -2.22 13.48
CA ILE A 14 -26.90 -1.21 14.36
C ILE A 14 -25.86 -0.12 14.64
N GLU A 15 -26.29 1.13 14.62
CA GLU A 15 -25.42 2.25 14.97
C GLU A 15 -25.09 2.27 16.47
N LYS A 16 -23.83 2.57 16.82
CA LYS A 16 -23.38 2.64 18.23
C LYS A 16 -24.17 3.61 19.09
N GLU A 17 -24.60 4.72 18.51
CA GLU A 17 -25.37 5.77 19.19
C GLU A 17 -26.88 5.47 19.25
N SER A 18 -27.33 4.41 18.57
CA SER A 18 -28.74 4.06 18.56
C SER A 18 -29.20 3.60 19.94
N ARG A 19 -30.30 4.19 20.42
CA ARG A 19 -31.00 3.73 21.63
C ARG A 19 -31.42 2.26 21.51
N PHE A 20 -31.58 1.76 20.28
CA PHE A 20 -31.91 0.36 20.01
C PHE A 20 -30.75 -0.59 20.34
N LEU A 21 -29.49 -0.18 20.16
CA LEU A 21 -28.33 -1.07 20.41
C LEU A 21 -28.31 -1.57 21.84
N LYS A 22 -28.52 -0.68 22.82
CA LYS A 22 -28.54 -1.07 24.23
C LYS A 22 -29.63 -2.10 24.50
N ARG A 23 -30.85 -1.84 24.01
CA ARG A 23 -31.99 -2.75 24.18
C ARG A 23 -31.77 -4.09 23.47
N ALA A 24 -31.17 -4.09 22.28
CA ALA A 24 -30.89 -5.29 21.51
C ALA A 24 -29.83 -6.17 22.19
N VAL A 25 -28.79 -5.55 22.76
CA VAL A 25 -27.75 -6.24 23.53
C VAL A 25 -28.33 -6.79 24.85
N ASP A 26 -29.14 -6.00 25.56
CA ASP A 26 -29.79 -6.45 26.81
C ASP A 26 -30.75 -7.62 26.53
N PHE A 27 -31.52 -7.56 25.44
CA PHE A 27 -32.37 -8.66 24.99
C PHE A 27 -31.54 -9.91 24.68
N ALA A 28 -30.40 -9.75 23.99
CA ALA A 28 -29.52 -10.84 23.63
C ALA A 28 -29.03 -11.62 24.87
N TYR A 29 -28.55 -10.92 25.89
CA TYR A 29 -28.06 -11.55 27.12
C TYR A 29 -29.17 -12.09 28.04
N LYS A 30 -30.36 -11.48 28.00
CA LYS A 30 -31.48 -11.91 28.85
C LYS A 30 -32.17 -13.18 28.32
N HIS A 31 -32.24 -13.33 27.00
CA HIS A 31 -33.07 -14.36 26.39
C HIS A 31 -32.29 -15.49 25.71
N PHE A 32 -31.00 -15.31 25.42
CA PHE A 32 -30.14 -16.34 24.81
C PHE A 32 -29.00 -16.73 25.75
N SER A 33 -28.80 -18.04 25.88
CA SER A 33 -27.74 -18.63 26.70
C SER A 33 -26.37 -18.56 26.00
N LYS A 34 -26.33 -18.66 24.67
CA LYS A 34 -25.10 -18.58 23.86
C LYS A 34 -24.94 -17.24 23.15
N ALA A 35 -24.95 -16.15 23.92
CA ALA A 35 -24.64 -14.80 23.45
C ALA A 35 -23.21 -14.40 23.81
N TYR A 36 -22.36 -14.15 22.80
CA TYR A 36 -20.95 -13.79 23.00
C TYR A 36 -20.68 -12.34 22.60
N ARG A 37 -20.02 -11.59 23.50
CA ARG A 37 -19.54 -10.23 23.17
C ARG A 37 -18.20 -10.30 22.47
N LEU A 38 -18.09 -9.61 21.35
CA LEU A 38 -16.83 -9.26 20.70
C LEU A 38 -16.62 -7.74 20.78
N SER A 39 -15.44 -7.27 20.37
CA SER A 39 -15.05 -5.86 20.46
C SER A 39 -15.99 -4.91 19.70
N SER A 40 -16.57 -5.35 18.59
CA SER A 40 -17.44 -4.55 17.71
C SER A 40 -18.71 -5.29 17.27
N SER A 41 -18.99 -6.46 17.85
CA SER A 41 -20.19 -7.23 17.52
C SER A 41 -20.65 -8.11 18.67
N VAL A 42 -21.92 -8.48 18.67
CA VAL A 42 -22.48 -9.53 19.54
C VAL A 42 -22.91 -10.69 18.64
N LEU A 43 -22.48 -11.90 18.98
CA LEU A 43 -22.85 -13.11 18.26
C LEU A 43 -23.84 -13.92 19.11
N ILE A 44 -25.00 -14.22 18.54
CA ILE A 44 -26.03 -15.07 19.13
C ILE A 44 -25.99 -16.38 18.37
N LEU A 45 -25.55 -17.46 19.03
CA LEU A 45 -25.54 -18.79 18.44
C LEU A 45 -26.90 -19.47 18.58
N ASP A 46 -27.05 -20.60 17.90
CA ASP A 46 -28.30 -21.36 17.97
C ASP A 46 -28.44 -22.10 19.31
N ASP A 47 -29.53 -21.76 20.00
CA ASP A 47 -29.97 -22.32 21.27
C ASP A 47 -31.16 -23.28 21.10
N GLY A 48 -31.59 -23.54 19.86
CA GLY A 48 -32.72 -24.43 19.54
C GLY A 48 -34.10 -23.78 19.66
N GLU A 49 -34.21 -22.61 20.31
CA GLU A 49 -35.47 -21.88 20.49
C GLU A 49 -35.68 -20.80 19.41
N ARG A 50 -36.24 -21.21 18.26
CA ARG A 50 -36.45 -20.33 17.08
C ARG A 50 -37.39 -19.16 17.33
N TYR A 51 -38.44 -19.33 18.14
CA TYR A 51 -39.44 -18.29 18.42
C TYR A 51 -38.84 -16.97 18.96
N LYS A 52 -37.82 -17.07 19.84
CA LYS A 52 -37.13 -15.90 20.39
C LYS A 52 -36.34 -15.16 19.32
N LYS A 53 -35.74 -15.90 18.38
CA LYS A 53 -35.03 -15.33 17.23
C LYS A 53 -36.00 -14.66 16.27
N ASP A 54 -37.13 -15.29 15.98
CA ASP A 54 -38.17 -14.73 15.11
C ASP A 54 -38.69 -13.40 15.68
N TYR A 55 -38.99 -13.37 16.99
CA TYR A 55 -39.40 -12.14 17.67
C TYR A 55 -38.32 -11.05 17.59
N PHE A 56 -37.06 -11.41 17.84
CA PHE A 56 -35.95 -10.47 17.78
C PHE A 56 -35.71 -9.92 16.38
N LEU A 57 -35.78 -10.77 15.35
CA LEU A 57 -35.64 -10.38 13.94
C LEU A 57 -36.82 -9.51 13.48
N ASN A 58 -38.04 -9.85 13.89
CA ASN A 58 -39.23 -9.04 13.62
C ASN A 58 -39.10 -7.63 14.22
N TRP A 59 -38.71 -7.57 15.49
CA TRP A 59 -38.49 -6.31 16.18
C TRP A 59 -37.36 -5.48 15.54
N ALA A 60 -36.24 -6.11 15.19
CA ALA A 60 -35.11 -5.45 14.52
C ALA A 60 -35.48 -4.95 13.11
N TYR A 61 -36.25 -5.73 12.35
CA TYR A 61 -36.71 -5.38 11.02
C TYR A 61 -37.65 -4.17 11.05
N HIS A 62 -38.63 -4.15 11.96
CA HIS A 62 -39.55 -3.03 12.08
C HIS A 62 -38.86 -1.73 12.51
N VAL A 63 -37.85 -1.81 13.39
CA VAL A 63 -37.04 -0.64 13.76
C VAL A 63 -36.21 -0.15 12.57
N ALA A 64 -35.62 -1.06 11.79
CA ALA A 64 -34.88 -0.71 10.59
C ALA A 64 -35.76 -0.10 9.49
N MET A 65 -37.04 -0.49 9.40
CA MET A 65 -38.01 0.04 8.44
C MET A 65 -38.52 1.44 8.78
N GLN A 66 -38.46 1.85 10.05
CA GLN A 66 -38.81 3.21 10.48
C GLN A 66 -37.70 4.23 10.10
N GLU A 67 -36.45 3.78 9.98
CA GLU A 67 -35.28 4.60 9.63
C GLU A 67 -35.00 4.58 8.11
N GLU A 68 -35.88 5.22 7.32
CA GLU A 68 -35.74 5.71 5.92
C GLU A 68 -35.09 4.85 4.79
N ASN A 69 -34.58 3.64 5.02
CA ASN A 69 -33.88 2.85 4.00
C ASN A 69 -34.79 1.86 3.25
N LYS A 70 -35.78 2.38 2.51
CA LYS A 70 -36.78 1.59 1.75
C LYS A 70 -36.25 0.81 0.54
N LYS A 71 -34.96 0.87 0.19
CA LYS A 71 -34.48 0.41 -1.14
C LYS A 71 -33.66 -0.88 -1.17
N HIS A 72 -33.16 -1.42 -0.05
CA HIS A 72 -32.13 -2.49 -0.09
C HIS A 72 -32.24 -3.58 0.99
N SER A 73 -33.38 -3.73 1.66
CA SER A 73 -33.57 -4.84 2.60
C SER A 73 -34.13 -6.08 1.89
N PRO A 74 -33.57 -7.28 2.11
CA PRO A 74 -34.17 -8.52 1.64
C PRO A 74 -35.59 -8.68 2.19
N ASN A 75 -36.44 -9.40 1.45
CA ASN A 75 -37.85 -9.58 1.78
C ASN A 75 -37.97 -10.22 3.18
N PHE A 76 -38.75 -9.61 4.09
CA PHE A 76 -38.85 -10.02 5.50
C PHE A 76 -39.03 -11.53 5.70
N GLN A 77 -39.83 -12.15 4.82
CA GLN A 77 -40.08 -13.59 4.83
C GLN A 77 -38.80 -14.42 4.72
N THR A 78 -37.87 -14.04 3.83
CA THR A 78 -36.58 -14.73 3.65
C THR A 78 -35.70 -14.67 4.90
N ILE A 79 -35.79 -13.57 5.66
CA ILE A 79 -35.05 -13.40 6.91
C ILE A 79 -35.63 -14.32 8.00
N ILE A 80 -36.96 -14.40 8.12
CA ILE A 80 -37.62 -15.31 9.06
C ILE A 80 -37.33 -16.76 8.70
N ASP A 81 -37.43 -17.14 7.43
CA ASP A 81 -37.18 -18.53 7.00
C ASP A 81 -35.74 -18.97 7.34
N SER A 82 -34.81 -18.01 7.36
CA SER A 82 -33.42 -18.20 7.76
C SER A 82 -33.15 -18.09 9.28
N SER A 83 -34.16 -17.94 10.15
CA SER A 83 -33.98 -17.69 11.58
C SER A 83 -33.27 -18.81 12.35
N HIS A 84 -33.15 -19.99 11.74
CA HIS A 84 -32.33 -21.09 12.24
C HIS A 84 -30.83 -20.71 12.29
N LEU A 85 -30.37 -19.76 11.48
CA LEU A 85 -28.98 -19.33 11.46
C LEU A 85 -28.58 -18.55 12.73
N PRO A 86 -27.28 -18.49 13.05
CA PRO A 86 -26.74 -17.56 14.05
C PRO A 86 -27.02 -16.11 13.68
N ILE A 87 -27.18 -15.24 14.69
CA ILE A 87 -27.41 -13.81 14.49
C ILE A 87 -26.17 -13.03 14.95
N ARG A 88 -25.63 -12.19 14.07
CA ARG A 88 -24.53 -11.28 14.36
C ARG A 88 -25.04 -9.85 14.41
N ILE A 89 -25.04 -9.26 15.59
CA ILE A 89 -25.28 -7.83 15.78
C ILE A 89 -23.95 -7.09 15.56
N LYS A 90 -23.80 -6.38 14.45
CA LYS A 90 -22.62 -5.57 14.14
C LYS A 90 -22.87 -4.13 14.60
N MET A 91 -21.96 -3.61 15.43
CA MET A 91 -21.99 -2.21 15.87
C MET A 91 -21.26 -1.36 14.84
N VAL A 92 -22.00 -0.48 14.17
CA VAL A 92 -21.49 0.43 13.14
C VAL A 92 -21.41 1.84 13.72
N GLU A 93 -20.35 2.59 13.43
CA GLU A 93 -20.27 4.01 13.78
C GLU A 93 -21.02 4.80 12.71
N ASN A 94 -22.03 5.60 13.10
CA ASN A 94 -22.78 6.40 12.13
C ASN A 94 -21.85 7.50 11.58
N LYS A 95 -21.66 7.53 10.26
CA LYS A 95 -20.79 8.49 9.57
C LYS A 95 -19.41 8.65 10.23
N ALA A 96 -18.74 7.55 10.54
CA ALA A 96 -17.31 7.69 10.71
C ALA A 96 -16.72 8.05 9.34
N VAL A 97 -16.36 9.32 9.19
CA VAL A 97 -15.47 9.76 8.13
C VAL A 97 -14.31 8.76 8.15
N LEU A 98 -14.08 8.08 7.03
CA LEU A 98 -12.93 7.19 6.90
C LEU A 98 -11.71 7.98 7.38
N GLU A 99 -11.13 7.51 8.47
CA GLU A 99 -10.00 8.21 9.06
C GLU A 99 -8.80 7.97 8.15
N HIS A 100 -8.53 8.94 7.28
CA HIS A 100 -7.31 8.93 6.48
C HIS A 100 -6.12 9.16 7.40
N ILE A 101 -5.21 8.20 7.42
CA ILE A 101 -3.98 8.25 8.18
C ILE A 101 -2.86 8.13 7.19
N ILE A 102 -2.16 9.25 7.06
CA ILE A 102 -1.01 9.34 6.18
C ILE A 102 0.18 8.74 6.92
N VAL A 103 0.80 7.74 6.29
CA VAL A 103 2.02 7.10 6.74
C VAL A 103 3.15 7.60 5.87
N SER A 104 4.02 8.40 6.46
CA SER A 104 5.27 8.85 5.83
C SER A 104 6.41 7.89 6.20
N LEU A 105 7.38 7.73 5.31
CA LEU A 105 8.57 6.92 5.56
C LEU A 105 9.82 7.79 5.56
N GLN A 106 10.66 7.59 6.57
CA GLN A 106 11.90 8.31 6.78
C GLN A 106 13.03 7.32 7.04
N ILE A 107 14.12 7.38 6.28
CA ILE A 107 15.34 6.65 6.60
C ILE A 107 16.18 7.50 7.55
N LEU A 108 16.55 6.92 8.69
CA LEU A 108 17.22 7.67 9.76
C LEU A 108 18.74 7.48 9.79
N HIS A 109 19.28 6.43 9.16
CA HIS A 109 20.72 6.16 9.16
C HIS A 109 21.20 5.55 7.85
N THR A 110 22.22 6.17 7.26
CA THR A 110 23.03 5.66 6.13
C THR A 110 24.49 5.58 6.56
N SER A 111 24.80 4.72 7.53
CA SER A 111 26.13 4.13 7.61
C SER A 111 26.06 2.78 6.88
N SER A 112 27.12 2.42 6.16
CA SER A 112 27.15 1.33 5.15
C SER A 112 26.72 -0.07 5.62
N LEU A 113 26.31 -0.23 6.88
CA LEU A 113 25.95 -1.50 7.51
C LEU A 113 24.59 -1.51 8.22
N ASN A 114 24.03 -0.37 8.66
CA ASN A 114 22.77 -0.35 9.45
C ASN A 114 21.81 0.73 8.94
N THR A 115 20.88 0.32 8.07
CA THR A 115 19.81 1.19 7.59
C THR A 115 18.56 1.01 8.46
N GLN A 116 18.14 2.09 9.11
CA GLN A 116 16.91 2.11 9.90
C GLN A 116 15.83 2.91 9.19
N VAL A 117 14.61 2.37 9.22
CA VAL A 117 13.45 2.92 8.54
C VAL A 117 12.39 3.28 9.58
N CYS A 118 11.96 4.53 9.57
CA CYS A 118 10.90 5.02 10.43
C CYS A 118 9.61 5.22 9.63
N LEU A 119 8.53 4.58 10.06
CA LEU A 119 7.18 4.87 9.60
C LEU A 119 6.54 5.86 10.58
N ARG A 120 6.23 7.06 10.09
CA ARG A 120 5.62 8.13 10.87
C ARG A 120 4.18 8.37 10.42
N LEU A 121 3.27 8.21 11.37
CA LEU A 121 1.85 8.50 11.25
C LEU A 121 1.63 10.01 11.42
N ASN A 122 0.83 10.61 10.55
CA ASN A 122 0.44 12.03 10.66
C ASN A 122 -0.24 12.35 12.01
N ARG A 123 -1.02 11.41 12.55
CA ARG A 123 -1.70 11.51 13.85
C ARG A 123 -1.60 10.19 14.64
N PRO A 124 -1.62 10.23 15.98
CA PRO A 124 -1.52 9.02 16.78
C PRO A 124 -2.80 8.18 16.62
N ASN A 125 -2.67 6.95 16.11
CA ASN A 125 -3.79 6.04 16.00
C ASN A 125 -3.42 4.62 16.42
N ARG A 126 -4.16 4.07 17.39
CA ARG A 126 -3.89 2.76 17.98
C ARG A 126 -4.11 1.60 17.00
N LEU A 127 -5.11 1.69 16.12
CA LEU A 127 -5.45 0.63 15.18
C LEU A 127 -4.43 0.56 14.03
N ALA A 128 -4.12 1.71 13.42
CA ALA A 128 -3.07 1.83 12.41
C ALA A 128 -1.73 1.29 12.92
N LYS A 129 -1.34 1.71 14.13
CA LYS A 129 -0.13 1.24 14.79
C LYS A 129 -0.17 -0.27 15.04
N ARG A 130 -1.23 -0.81 15.64
CA ARG A 130 -1.33 -2.23 15.94
C ARG A 130 -1.24 -3.08 14.66
N TYR A 131 -1.85 -2.59 13.59
CA TYR A 131 -1.75 -3.20 12.27
C TYR A 131 -0.31 -3.21 11.76
N LEU A 132 0.34 -2.04 11.67
CA LEU A 132 1.74 -1.93 11.23
C LEU A 132 2.70 -2.77 12.08
N GLN A 133 2.50 -2.81 13.41
CA GLN A 133 3.27 -3.67 14.31
C GLN A 133 3.10 -5.15 14.00
N SER A 134 1.86 -5.61 13.75
CA SER A 134 1.60 -7.01 13.40
C SER A 134 2.24 -7.41 12.07
N LEU A 135 2.35 -6.46 11.13
CA LEU A 135 2.95 -6.71 9.83
C LEU A 135 4.47 -6.78 9.88
N PHE A 136 5.10 -5.83 10.57
CA PHE A 136 6.54 -5.70 10.63
C PHE A 136 7.13 -6.29 11.92
N GLN A 137 6.44 -7.22 12.58
CA GLN A 137 6.86 -7.80 13.86
C GLN A 137 8.31 -8.31 13.84
N ASN A 138 8.74 -8.91 12.72
CA ASN A 138 10.08 -9.47 12.56
C ASN A 138 11.18 -8.42 12.32
N PHE A 139 10.79 -7.18 12.02
CA PHE A 139 11.67 -6.07 11.67
C PHE A 139 11.54 -4.92 12.66
N LEU A 140 10.78 -5.08 13.74
CA LEU A 140 10.46 -4.00 14.65
C LEU A 140 11.59 -3.78 15.67
N ILE A 141 12.13 -2.56 15.72
CA ILE A 141 13.15 -2.16 16.69
C ILE A 141 12.46 -1.53 17.91
N SER A 142 11.68 -0.47 17.67
CA SER A 142 11.00 0.29 18.72
C SER A 142 9.80 1.04 18.14
N TYR A 143 8.96 1.60 19.00
CA TYR A 143 7.80 2.38 18.57
C TYR A 143 7.43 3.45 19.59
N THR A 144 6.87 4.56 19.11
CA THR A 144 6.29 5.63 19.93
C THR A 144 4.77 5.70 19.69
N LYS A 145 4.14 6.84 20.00
CA LYS A 145 2.71 7.05 19.73
C LYS A 145 2.42 7.28 18.24
N GLN A 146 3.39 7.81 17.50
CA GLN A 146 3.24 8.19 16.09
C GLN A 146 4.29 7.57 15.18
N GLU A 147 5.39 7.06 15.71
CA GLU A 147 6.52 6.55 14.93
C GLU A 147 6.77 5.08 15.22
N ILE A 148 7.17 4.35 14.19
CA ILE A 148 7.53 2.94 14.26
C ILE A 148 8.91 2.80 13.62
N PHE A 149 9.88 2.36 14.39
CA PHE A 149 11.26 2.16 13.95
C PHE A 149 11.45 0.70 13.55
N LEU A 150 11.91 0.52 12.31
CA LEU A 150 12.08 -0.77 11.66
C LEU A 150 13.53 -0.97 11.22
N ASP A 151 13.99 -2.20 11.34
CA ASP A 151 15.27 -2.67 10.82
C ASP A 151 15.10 -3.10 9.37
N SER A 152 15.87 -2.48 8.47
CA SER A 152 15.88 -2.82 7.04
C SER A 152 17.07 -3.67 6.63
N SER A 153 17.84 -4.21 7.59
CA SER A 153 19.00 -5.07 7.34
C SER A 153 18.66 -6.35 6.58
N SER A 154 17.40 -6.80 6.64
CA SER A 154 16.95 -7.99 5.92
C SER A 154 16.63 -7.69 4.45
N PRO A 155 17.07 -8.53 3.49
CA PRO A 155 16.74 -8.36 2.08
C PRO A 155 15.22 -8.46 1.81
N TYR A 156 14.50 -9.25 2.60
CA TYR A 156 13.05 -9.44 2.47
C TYR A 156 12.22 -8.28 3.04
N PHE A 157 12.84 -7.36 3.77
CA PHE A 157 12.16 -6.21 4.34
C PHE A 157 11.49 -5.36 3.26
N TRP A 158 12.24 -5.04 2.20
CA TRP A 158 11.79 -4.16 1.13
C TRP A 158 10.68 -4.80 0.29
N GLU A 159 10.76 -6.09 0.00
CA GLU A 159 9.68 -6.83 -0.67
C GLU A 159 8.38 -6.79 0.15
N LYS A 160 8.49 -6.99 1.47
CA LYS A 160 7.34 -6.92 2.39
C LYS A 160 6.81 -5.50 2.53
N LEU A 161 7.67 -4.48 2.47
CA LEU A 161 7.26 -3.10 2.54
C LEU A 161 6.50 -2.69 1.27
N VAL A 162 7.08 -2.97 0.08
CA VAL A 162 6.51 -2.61 -1.22
C VAL A 162 5.17 -3.30 -1.48
N SER A 163 5.07 -4.59 -1.15
CA SER A 163 3.78 -5.32 -1.25
C SER A 163 2.66 -4.72 -0.37
N MET A 164 3.01 -3.89 0.61
CA MET A 164 2.09 -3.28 1.56
C MET A 164 1.84 -1.79 1.31
N LEU A 165 2.55 -1.16 0.37
CA LEU A 165 2.33 0.25 -0.03
C LEU A 165 1.02 0.50 -0.77
N SER A 166 0.24 -0.54 -1.06
CA SER A 166 -1.13 -0.37 -1.55
C SER A 166 -2.01 0.26 -0.46
N GLN A 167 -2.93 1.15 -0.86
CA GLN A 167 -3.92 1.69 0.06
C GLN A 167 -4.69 0.55 0.73
N LYS A 168 -4.67 0.51 2.08
CA LYS A 168 -5.33 -0.55 2.85
C LYS A 168 -6.40 0.03 3.76
N ILE A 169 -7.59 -0.54 3.66
CA ILE A 169 -8.73 -0.20 4.50
C ILE A 169 -8.76 -1.17 5.68
N ILE A 170 -8.64 -0.63 6.90
CA ILE A 170 -8.63 -1.40 8.14
C ILE A 170 -9.70 -0.83 9.07
N TYR A 171 -10.82 -1.54 9.18
CA TYR A 171 -12.01 -1.07 9.89
C TYR A 171 -12.52 0.28 9.36
N ASN A 172 -12.18 1.37 10.06
CA ASN A 172 -12.62 2.73 9.77
C ASN A 172 -11.47 3.65 9.36
N ILE A 173 -10.30 3.07 9.11
CA ILE A 173 -9.07 3.78 8.80
C ILE A 173 -8.64 3.41 7.38
N VAL A 174 -8.28 4.43 6.62
CA VAL A 174 -7.53 4.27 5.37
C VAL A 174 -6.08 4.58 5.68
N LEU A 175 -5.21 3.59 5.52
CA LEU A 175 -3.77 3.81 5.52
C LEU A 175 -3.38 4.28 4.13
N ASP A 176 -2.94 5.53 4.07
CA ASP A 176 -2.45 6.15 2.86
C ASP A 176 -0.94 6.33 3.01
N PHE A 177 -0.18 5.64 2.16
CA PHE A 177 1.28 5.76 2.19
C PHE A 177 1.69 6.92 1.30
N ASP A 178 2.27 7.95 1.89
CA ASP A 178 2.64 9.17 1.18
C ASP A 178 3.91 8.95 0.34
N TYR A 179 3.71 8.48 -0.89
CA TYR A 179 4.77 8.10 -1.81
C TYR A 179 5.74 9.24 -2.16
N GLU A 180 5.32 10.50 -2.04
CA GLU A 180 6.20 11.65 -2.29
C GLU A 180 7.26 11.76 -1.19
N THR A 181 6.90 11.57 0.09
CA THR A 181 7.90 11.51 1.16
C THR A 181 8.82 10.29 1.06
N PHE A 182 8.35 9.18 0.48
CA PHE A 182 9.23 8.04 0.15
C PHE A 182 10.29 8.42 -0.89
N LYS A 183 9.95 9.29 -1.86
CA LYS A 183 10.82 9.70 -2.96
C LYS A 183 11.75 10.86 -2.58
N THR A 184 11.29 11.82 -1.78
CA THR A 184 12.05 13.03 -1.45
C THR A 184 13.02 12.85 -0.29
N ASN A 185 12.64 12.07 0.73
CA ASN A 185 13.43 11.95 1.98
C ASN A 185 14.41 10.79 1.95
N ASN A 186 14.34 9.95 0.93
CA ASN A 186 15.22 8.82 0.78
C ASN A 186 15.95 8.95 -0.54
N THR A 187 17.26 9.12 -0.47
CA THR A 187 18.18 8.91 -1.61
C THR A 187 18.23 7.41 -1.94
N PHE A 188 17.08 6.85 -2.30
CA PHE A 188 16.89 5.42 -2.51
C PHE A 188 17.41 5.07 -3.91
N GLU A 189 18.71 4.83 -4.05
CA GLU A 189 19.28 4.24 -5.28
C GLU A 189 18.64 2.85 -5.61
N CYS A 190 18.01 2.22 -4.62
CA CYS A 190 17.32 0.92 -4.77
C CYS A 190 15.87 1.01 -5.31
N PHE A 191 15.24 2.19 -5.34
CA PHE A 191 14.06 2.46 -6.16
C PHE A 191 14.50 3.27 -7.37
N GLY A 192 15.47 2.75 -8.13
CA GLY A 192 15.50 3.11 -9.53
C GLY A 192 14.11 2.88 -10.08
N GLU A 193 13.61 3.82 -10.89
CA GLU A 193 12.41 3.63 -11.72
C GLU A 193 12.34 2.17 -12.18
N TYR A 194 11.12 1.63 -12.33
CA TYR A 194 10.86 0.32 -12.95
C TYR A 194 11.28 0.36 -14.42
N THR A 195 12.58 0.50 -14.61
CA THR A 195 13.27 0.80 -15.84
C THR A 195 13.84 -0.53 -16.26
N THR A 196 13.39 -0.98 -17.42
CA THR A 196 13.89 -2.19 -18.06
C THR A 196 15.42 -2.12 -18.17
N LYS A 197 16.08 -3.28 -18.30
CA LYS A 197 17.55 -3.31 -18.48
C LYS A 197 17.98 -2.41 -19.65
N GLU A 198 17.15 -2.33 -20.67
CA GLU A 198 17.36 -1.51 -21.88
C GLU A 198 17.31 -0.01 -21.56
N GLU A 199 16.30 0.46 -20.85
CA GLU A 199 16.19 1.87 -20.48
C GLU A 199 17.31 2.29 -19.49
N ARG A 200 17.78 1.40 -18.60
CA ARG A 200 18.92 1.69 -17.71
C ARG A 200 20.21 1.86 -18.51
N LEU A 201 20.40 1.01 -19.51
CA LEU A 201 21.52 1.08 -20.43
C LEU A 201 21.46 2.35 -21.28
N LEU A 202 20.25 2.76 -21.68
CA LEU A 202 20.02 3.99 -22.42
C LEU A 202 20.37 5.24 -21.60
N LYS A 203 19.87 5.35 -20.36
CA LYS A 203 20.21 6.47 -19.45
C LYS A 203 21.71 6.55 -19.14
N LYS A 204 22.36 5.41 -18.94
CA LYS A 204 23.83 5.35 -18.80
C LYS A 204 24.53 5.87 -20.05
N SER A 205 24.03 5.52 -21.23
CA SER A 205 24.60 5.96 -22.51
C SER A 205 24.46 7.47 -22.71
N TYR A 206 23.31 8.07 -22.38
CA TYR A 206 23.14 9.53 -22.41
C TYR A 206 24.08 10.24 -21.44
N LYS A 207 24.22 9.70 -20.22
CA LYS A 207 25.15 10.22 -19.21
C LYS A 207 26.61 10.15 -19.65
N ILE A 208 27.03 9.07 -20.33
CA ILE A 208 28.39 8.93 -20.89
C ILE A 208 28.68 10.00 -21.94
N LEU A 209 27.70 10.33 -22.77
CA LEU A 209 27.82 11.38 -23.79
C LEU A 209 27.59 12.79 -23.23
N GLY A 210 27.18 12.92 -21.96
CA GLY A 210 26.87 14.21 -21.34
C GLY A 210 25.65 14.90 -21.95
N CYS A 211 24.70 14.11 -22.47
CA CYS A 211 23.43 14.56 -23.04
C CYS A 211 22.28 14.26 -22.07
N ASN A 212 21.18 15.00 -22.21
CA ASN A 212 19.93 14.70 -21.52
C ASN A 212 19.12 13.66 -22.31
N ASP A 213 18.24 12.93 -21.61
CA ASP A 213 17.36 11.91 -22.21
C ASP A 213 16.36 12.54 -23.22
N ASP A 214 16.10 13.85 -23.10
CA ASP A 214 15.20 14.63 -23.97
C ASP A 214 15.91 15.32 -25.15
N ASP A 215 17.22 15.15 -25.31
CA ASP A 215 17.99 15.82 -26.37
C ASP A 215 17.72 15.18 -27.75
N ASP A 216 17.62 16.02 -28.78
CA ASP A 216 17.47 15.56 -30.17
C ASP A 216 18.66 14.69 -30.61
N PHE A 217 18.38 13.70 -31.46
CA PHE A 217 19.41 12.78 -31.98
C PHE A 217 20.56 13.50 -32.70
N GLU A 218 20.30 14.66 -33.33
CA GLU A 218 21.34 15.50 -33.93
C GLU A 218 22.31 16.06 -32.88
N ASN A 219 21.80 16.46 -31.71
CA ASN A 219 22.62 16.95 -30.61
C ASN A 219 23.50 15.82 -30.03
N VAL A 220 22.93 14.64 -29.83
CA VAL A 220 23.65 13.43 -29.39
C VAL A 220 24.77 13.07 -30.38
N LYS A 221 24.49 13.13 -31.69
CA LYS A 221 25.48 12.86 -32.74
C LYS A 221 26.61 13.89 -32.73
N ASN A 222 26.30 15.17 -32.56
CA ASN A 222 27.31 16.22 -32.48
C ASN A 222 28.21 16.00 -31.26
N ARG A 223 27.63 15.67 -30.10
CA ARG A 223 28.39 15.39 -28.88
C ARG A 223 29.29 14.17 -29.00
N TYR A 224 28.80 13.11 -29.65
CA TYR A 224 29.62 11.95 -30.00
C TYR A 224 30.83 12.34 -30.87
N ILE A 225 30.63 13.14 -31.92
CA ILE A 225 31.72 13.57 -32.81
C ILE A 225 32.78 14.37 -32.05
N GLU A 226 32.35 15.26 -31.15
CA GLU A 226 33.27 16.05 -30.31
C GLU A 226 34.08 15.16 -29.37
N LEU A 227 33.42 14.24 -28.65
CA LEU A 227 34.09 13.32 -27.73
C LEU A 227 35.01 12.33 -28.47
N ALA A 228 34.61 11.85 -29.64
CA ALA A 228 35.41 10.99 -30.50
C ALA A 228 36.67 11.70 -31.00
N LYS A 229 36.58 13.00 -31.32
CA LYS A 229 37.72 13.84 -31.69
C LYS A 229 38.67 14.09 -30.52
N ILE A 230 38.17 14.20 -29.29
CA ILE A 230 39.00 14.44 -28.10
C ILE A 230 39.72 13.17 -27.67
N TYR A 231 38.99 12.05 -27.59
CA TYR A 231 39.48 10.79 -27.06
C TYR A 231 40.00 9.82 -28.14
N HIS A 232 40.24 10.28 -29.38
CA HIS A 232 40.80 9.44 -30.42
C HIS A 232 42.18 8.93 -30.01
N PRO A 233 42.49 7.63 -30.15
CA PRO A 233 43.79 7.07 -29.76
C PRO A 233 44.97 7.73 -30.50
N ASP A 234 44.75 8.23 -31.72
CA ASP A 234 45.79 8.93 -32.50
C ASP A 234 46.22 10.27 -31.87
N ASN A 235 45.38 10.90 -31.04
CA ASN A 235 45.75 12.16 -30.37
C ASN A 235 46.84 11.96 -29.31
N VAL A 236 47.05 10.72 -28.88
CA VAL A 236 47.95 10.34 -27.78
C VAL A 236 49.11 9.47 -28.32
N TYR A 237 49.30 9.46 -29.63
CA TYR A 237 50.33 8.68 -30.30
C TYR A 237 51.72 9.09 -29.79
N GLY A 238 52.44 8.15 -29.17
CA GLY A 238 53.80 8.36 -28.63
C GLY A 238 53.88 8.72 -27.13
N GLN A 239 52.78 8.72 -26.38
CA GLN A 239 52.81 8.84 -24.92
C GLN A 239 52.92 7.46 -24.23
N ASP A 240 52.97 7.47 -22.89
CA ASP A 240 53.03 6.24 -22.09
C ASP A 240 51.91 5.27 -22.44
N GLN A 241 52.25 3.98 -22.53
CA GLN A 241 51.35 2.89 -22.88
C GLN A 241 50.05 2.90 -22.04
N LYS A 242 50.15 3.24 -20.75
CA LYS A 242 49.00 3.35 -19.84
C LYS A 242 48.01 4.46 -20.23
N ILE A 243 48.51 5.56 -20.80
CA ILE A 243 47.68 6.70 -21.22
C ILE A 243 46.97 6.33 -22.53
N ILE A 244 47.68 5.69 -23.47
CA ILE A 244 47.11 5.19 -24.73
C ILE A 244 45.97 4.21 -24.45
N GLU A 245 46.19 3.25 -23.54
CA GLU A 245 45.17 2.27 -23.13
C GLU A 245 43.95 2.95 -22.49
N GLY A 246 44.17 3.95 -21.63
CA GLY A 246 43.09 4.71 -21.00
C GLY A 246 42.24 5.52 -21.99
N TYR A 247 42.87 6.09 -23.03
CA TYR A 247 42.15 6.80 -24.10
C TYR A 247 41.39 5.84 -25.02
N ALA A 248 41.99 4.71 -25.38
CA ALA A 248 41.33 3.67 -26.17
C ALA A 248 40.09 3.09 -25.46
N GLU A 249 40.17 2.87 -24.14
CA GLU A 249 39.05 2.37 -23.36
C GLU A 249 37.92 3.41 -23.27
N LYS A 250 38.25 4.68 -23.02
CA LYS A 250 37.26 5.78 -23.05
C LYS A 250 36.59 5.91 -24.42
N PHE A 251 37.37 5.83 -25.49
CA PHE A 251 36.86 5.86 -26.86
C PHE A 251 35.88 4.71 -27.14
N ARG A 252 36.21 3.49 -26.66
CA ARG A 252 35.32 2.32 -26.78
C ARG A 252 33.99 2.56 -26.06
N ILE A 253 34.04 3.06 -24.83
CA ILE A 253 32.85 3.35 -24.00
C ILE A 253 31.97 4.41 -24.66
N ILE A 254 32.57 5.49 -25.20
CA ILE A 254 31.85 6.55 -25.92
C ILE A 254 31.17 6.00 -27.18
N LYS A 255 31.86 5.14 -27.94
CA LYS A 255 31.31 4.52 -29.15
C LYS A 255 30.15 3.57 -28.84
N GLU A 256 30.29 2.76 -27.78
CA GLU A 256 29.26 1.84 -27.33
C GLU A 256 28.00 2.59 -26.87
N ALA A 257 28.16 3.67 -26.10
CA ALA A 257 27.06 4.54 -25.69
C ALA A 257 26.29 5.12 -26.88
N TYR A 258 26.98 5.61 -27.91
CA TYR A 258 26.34 6.17 -29.11
C TYR A 258 25.56 5.11 -29.92
N GLU A 259 26.12 3.92 -30.11
CA GLU A 259 25.42 2.85 -30.86
C GLU A 259 24.20 2.32 -30.08
N ASN A 260 24.25 2.30 -28.74
CA ASN A 260 23.11 1.95 -27.90
C ASN A 260 21.94 2.93 -28.07
N ILE A 261 22.24 4.24 -28.05
CA ILE A 261 21.22 5.29 -28.26
C ILE A 261 20.64 5.21 -29.68
N LYS A 262 21.51 5.12 -30.69
CA LYS A 262 21.13 5.03 -32.11
C LYS A 262 20.26 3.80 -32.42
N SER A 263 20.53 2.67 -31.77
CA SER A 263 19.72 1.46 -31.93
C SER A 263 18.31 1.65 -31.38
N ASN A 264 18.17 2.37 -30.26
CA ASN A 264 16.87 2.69 -29.67
C ASN A 264 16.03 3.60 -30.59
N PHE A 265 16.64 4.66 -31.17
CA PHE A 265 15.95 5.55 -32.12
C PHE A 265 15.49 4.84 -33.40
N LYS A 266 16.25 3.86 -33.92
CA LYS A 266 15.86 3.09 -35.11
C LYS A 266 14.63 2.19 -34.89
N CYS A 267 14.41 1.71 -33.67
CA CYS A 267 13.25 0.90 -33.33
C CYS A 267 11.96 1.74 -33.28
N TYR A 268 12.05 2.99 -32.80
CA TYR A 268 10.92 3.92 -32.75
C TYR A 268 10.37 4.36 -34.12
N ILE A 269 11.20 4.34 -35.17
CA ILE A 269 10.79 4.72 -36.54
C ILE A 269 10.15 3.55 -37.31
N ARG A 270 10.32 2.31 -36.81
CA ARG A 270 9.82 1.07 -37.44
C ARG A 270 8.56 0.50 -36.79
N SER A 271 8.06 1.14 -35.74
CA SER A 271 6.83 0.78 -35.02
C SER A 271 5.71 1.75 -35.42
#